data_AF-A0A166FP49-F1
#
_entry.id   AF-A0A166FP49-F1
#
_cell.length_a   1.000
_cell.length_b   1.000
_cell.length_c   1.000
_cell.angle_alpha   90.00
_cell.angle_beta   90.00
_cell.angle_gamma   90.00
#
_symmetry.space_group_name_H-M   'P 1'
#
loop_
_entity.id
_entity.type
_entity.pdbx_description
1 polymer ?
#
loop_
_entity_poly.entity_id
_entity_poly.type
_entity_poly.pdbx_seq_one_letter_code
_entity_poly.pdbx_strand_id
1 'polypeptide(L)'
;METDPISSSLSANAAVKVGLPPWTHDILDAPSSDSESEGTEDHDGSESLSDDANDTLYGDAGDKLGGKDVHAAPDSGDEAGNLSDADSVASSDIDYYMLVEERPLEALALLRTLYDERVPGGRNPELRELIGAIKQETYSAVDLVDDLRTQGTGLSEPGVLNELFYIRLSKLCSHILDSPGLFDEHPKWIREVFRICRIFCELAWREYQLCAPQTPISSATIRQRLAFIPRLLAEAWSHRDVFVKSSWMEEHIPGSSAGLRDDMHSLLIAIGILEHEGVRLGIDGVFRSLCMQFWFLSEPETADLSDEDMLACSVWSFTPHDGYSAESVGALLIENISRWVEDDICATYGAQAFLDRLVVTLRNPQVVHHRLDVISPIIGIGLRAPVFRPLFPRTRILPAIRAAVDRHTSRSKGSDLMILLNQVCLFIEYYADIEKNSEELVERAELLVRQLDAFEIIALTVVNSVLDPLDVEIACTDCLHTFCHMIIAVNDTPNASKELKKQIKKSVKRHWYKTIVDVREIVRSGNLPIGDAQVEKRGEIVASWAAFAKEYGLDPDHEEAQYLFELKRTAQFCASKDCEFHKKMPPHPTRACAGCSEVRYCSRACQLKDWKDGGHKARCKRLKQTEHSPRQR
;
A
#
# COMPACT_ATOMS: atom_id res chain seq x y z
N MET A 1 7.89 -38.58 -0.32
CA MET A 1 8.38 -38.20 1.03
C MET A 1 8.64 -36.72 0.96
N GLU A 2 7.59 -35.96 1.26
CA GLU A 2 7.56 -34.50 1.19
C GLU A 2 8.04 -33.95 2.54
N THR A 3 9.01 -33.05 2.51
CA THR A 3 9.48 -32.29 3.67
C THR A 3 9.21 -30.81 3.38
N ASP A 4 8.37 -30.19 4.21
CA ASP A 4 8.05 -28.76 4.16
C ASP A 4 9.32 -27.89 4.29
N PRO A 5 9.63 -27.02 3.31
CA PRO A 5 10.87 -26.24 3.33
C PRO A 5 10.82 -24.98 4.20
N ILE A 6 9.71 -24.67 4.89
CA ILE A 6 9.57 -23.42 5.66
C ILE A 6 9.95 -23.57 7.16
N SER A 7 10.19 -24.78 7.66
CA SER A 7 10.54 -24.95 9.10
C SER A 7 12.04 -25.01 9.42
N SER A 8 12.95 -24.92 8.44
CA SER A 8 14.37 -25.29 8.66
C SER A 8 15.37 -24.13 8.85
N SER A 9 14.97 -22.86 8.66
CA SER A 9 15.87 -21.70 8.88
C SER A 9 15.74 -21.03 10.26
N LEU A 10 14.86 -21.52 11.15
CA LEU A 10 14.68 -20.99 12.51
C LEU A 10 15.34 -21.84 13.63
N SER A 11 16.13 -22.86 13.29
CA SER A 11 16.74 -23.79 14.26
C SER A 11 18.01 -23.27 14.96
N ALA A 12 18.27 -21.95 14.97
CA ALA A 12 19.40 -21.35 15.69
C ALA A 12 19.08 -20.94 17.16
N ASN A 13 17.84 -21.07 17.62
CA ASN A 13 17.40 -20.48 18.90
C ASN A 13 17.52 -21.37 20.15
N ALA A 14 18.15 -22.55 20.07
CA ALA A 14 18.27 -23.44 21.22
C ALA A 14 19.35 -23.03 22.25
N ALA A 15 20.17 -22.02 21.96
CA ALA A 15 21.29 -21.60 22.83
C ALA A 15 21.05 -20.31 23.64
N VAL A 16 19.86 -19.68 23.57
CA VAL A 16 19.59 -18.36 24.17
C VAL A 16 18.89 -18.41 25.54
N LYS A 17 18.65 -19.60 26.13
CA LYS A 17 17.94 -19.73 27.42
C LYS A 17 18.73 -19.33 28.69
N VAL A 18 19.80 -18.55 28.56
CA VAL A 18 20.56 -18.01 29.69
C VAL A 18 20.55 -16.48 29.62
N GLY A 19 19.64 -15.85 30.38
CA GLY A 19 19.56 -14.40 30.53
C GLY A 19 18.21 -13.78 30.12
N LEU A 20 17.09 -14.24 30.71
CA LEU A 20 15.82 -13.52 30.57
C LEU A 20 15.93 -12.12 31.23
N PRO A 21 15.25 -11.08 30.69
CA PRO A 21 15.29 -9.76 31.30
C PRO A 21 14.73 -9.75 32.73
N PRO A 22 15.25 -8.88 33.63
CA PRO A 22 14.85 -8.86 35.04
C PRO A 22 13.33 -8.78 35.28
N TRP A 23 12.60 -8.07 34.43
CA TRP A 23 11.15 -7.88 34.57
C TRP A 23 10.31 -9.14 34.35
N THR A 24 10.86 -10.14 33.65
CA THR A 24 10.17 -11.42 33.49
C THR A 24 9.97 -12.12 34.84
N HIS A 25 10.87 -11.88 35.81
CA HIS A 25 10.75 -12.41 37.16
C HIS A 25 9.69 -11.65 37.98
N ASP A 26 9.62 -10.33 37.85
CA ASP A 26 8.62 -9.51 38.55
C ASP A 26 7.18 -9.87 38.16
N ILE A 27 6.95 -10.33 36.92
CA ILE A 27 5.63 -10.81 36.46
C ILE A 27 5.27 -12.16 37.10
N LEU A 28 6.26 -13.05 37.28
CA LEU A 28 6.04 -14.36 37.89
C LEU A 28 5.79 -14.25 39.41
N ASP A 29 6.34 -13.23 40.05
CA ASP A 29 6.24 -13.01 41.50
C ASP A 29 5.06 -12.10 41.90
N ALA A 30 4.39 -11.43 40.95
CA ALA A 30 3.21 -10.63 41.23
C ALA A 30 2.01 -11.53 41.63
N PRO A 31 1.37 -11.31 42.79
CA PRO A 31 0.19 -12.08 43.17
C PRO A 31 -0.89 -11.92 42.10
N SER A 32 -1.50 -13.03 41.67
CA SER A 32 -2.46 -13.08 40.55
C SER A 32 -3.77 -12.30 40.77
N SER A 33 -3.83 -11.43 41.79
CA SER A 33 -4.96 -10.56 42.09
C SER A 33 -4.95 -9.25 41.31
N ASP A 34 -3.80 -8.83 40.78
CA ASP A 34 -3.69 -7.65 39.90
C ASP A 34 -3.78 -8.09 38.44
N SER A 35 -4.86 -8.79 38.08
CA SER A 35 -5.32 -8.74 36.70
C SER A 35 -5.86 -7.33 36.49
N GLU A 36 -4.98 -6.38 36.15
CA GLU A 36 -5.39 -5.18 35.43
C GLU A 36 -6.15 -5.70 34.20
N SER A 37 -7.48 -5.75 34.30
CA SER A 37 -8.32 -5.94 33.14
C SER A 37 -8.01 -4.74 32.26
N GLU A 38 -7.17 -4.95 31.25
CA GLU A 38 -6.96 -3.98 30.18
C GLU A 38 -8.35 -3.72 29.61
N GLY A 39 -8.97 -2.62 30.05
CA GLY A 39 -9.98 -1.97 29.26
C GLY A 39 -9.26 -1.64 27.97
N THR A 40 -9.53 -2.40 26.92
CA THR A 40 -9.42 -1.90 25.56
C THR A 40 -10.29 -0.65 25.53
N GLU A 41 -9.69 0.50 25.84
CA GLU A 41 -10.16 1.79 25.36
C GLU A 41 -9.94 1.75 23.85
N ASP A 42 -10.81 0.99 23.18
CA ASP A 42 -11.18 1.26 21.81
C ASP A 42 -11.75 2.68 21.85
N HIS A 43 -10.88 3.66 21.61
CA HIS A 43 -11.31 4.96 21.15
C HIS A 43 -11.94 4.72 19.77
N ASP A 44 -13.21 4.33 19.79
CA ASP A 44 -14.10 4.25 18.64
C ASP A 44 -14.34 5.70 18.19
N GLY A 45 -13.32 6.27 17.56
CA GLY A 45 -13.40 7.46 16.73
C GLY A 45 -14.10 7.11 15.42
N SER A 46 -15.31 6.56 15.50
CA SER A 46 -16.24 6.57 14.39
C SER A 46 -16.80 7.99 14.28
N GLU A 47 -16.01 8.91 13.73
CA GLU A 47 -16.57 10.15 13.19
C GLU A 47 -17.33 9.79 11.92
N SER A 48 -18.62 9.50 12.12
CA SER A 48 -19.62 9.67 11.09
C SER A 48 -19.69 11.15 10.74
N LEU A 49 -19.07 11.54 9.62
CA LEU A 49 -19.35 12.80 8.95
C LEU A 49 -20.83 12.81 8.52
N SER A 50 -21.68 13.40 9.37
CA SER A 50 -23.00 13.86 8.99
C SER A 50 -22.91 15.36 8.67
N ASP A 51 -22.76 15.67 7.39
CA ASP A 51 -23.09 16.96 6.84
C ASP A 51 -24.62 17.12 6.85
N ASP A 52 -25.14 18.04 7.66
CA ASP A 52 -26.36 18.79 7.36
C ASP A 52 -26.51 19.98 8.33
N ALA A 53 -26.24 21.19 7.82
CA ALA A 53 -26.71 22.44 8.43
C ALA A 53 -26.88 23.55 7.37
N ASN A 54 -28.12 23.76 6.91
CA ASN A 54 -28.77 25.08 6.84
C ASN A 54 -30.24 24.93 6.40
N ASP A 55 -31.21 25.28 7.26
CA ASP A 55 -31.91 26.57 7.21
C ASP A 55 -33.08 26.67 8.22
N THR A 56 -33.01 27.71 9.05
CA THR A 56 -34.05 28.57 9.67
C THR A 56 -35.47 28.05 9.99
N LEU A 57 -35.94 28.28 11.24
CA LEU A 57 -37.01 29.27 11.61
C LEU A 57 -37.53 29.10 13.07
N TYR A 58 -37.58 30.23 13.80
CA TYR A 58 -38.44 30.65 14.93
C TYR A 58 -38.97 29.63 15.98
N GLY A 59 -38.76 29.95 17.27
CA GLY A 59 -39.58 29.39 18.34
C GLY A 59 -39.10 29.69 19.77
N ASP A 60 -39.44 30.88 20.25
CA ASP A 60 -39.41 31.34 21.65
C ASP A 60 -40.20 30.42 22.60
N ALA A 61 -39.63 30.07 23.78
CA ALA A 61 -40.30 29.99 25.09
C ALA A 61 -39.53 29.13 26.12
N GLY A 62 -39.23 29.74 27.27
CA GLY A 62 -39.69 29.18 28.56
C GLY A 62 -38.68 28.42 29.44
N ASP A 63 -38.17 29.16 30.42
CA ASP A 63 -37.93 28.75 31.82
C ASP A 63 -38.18 27.27 32.20
N LYS A 64 -37.18 26.66 32.85
CA LYS A 64 -37.37 26.02 34.17
C LYS A 64 -36.04 25.67 34.86
N LEU A 65 -35.76 26.45 35.89
CA LEU A 65 -34.94 26.09 37.05
C LEU A 65 -35.52 24.83 37.74
N GLY A 66 -34.64 23.95 38.18
CA GLY A 66 -35.01 22.75 38.95
C GLY A 66 -33.83 22.19 39.71
N GLY A 67 -33.45 22.85 40.80
CA GLY A 67 -32.54 22.30 41.81
C GLY A 67 -33.16 21.12 42.55
N LYS A 68 -32.31 20.20 42.98
CA LYS A 68 -32.62 19.21 44.02
C LYS A 68 -31.39 19.00 44.90
N ASP A 69 -31.43 19.70 46.02
CA ASP A 69 -30.76 19.32 47.24
C ASP A 69 -31.51 18.17 47.95
N VAL A 70 -30.86 17.69 49.01
CA VAL A 70 -31.37 16.96 50.18
C VAL A 70 -31.20 15.43 50.14
N HIS A 71 -30.17 14.92 50.82
CA HIS A 71 -30.32 14.37 52.18
C HIS A 71 -28.97 13.90 52.76
N ALA A 72 -28.60 14.50 53.89
CA ALA A 72 -27.64 13.96 54.84
C ALA A 72 -28.37 13.09 55.87
N ALA A 73 -27.74 11.98 56.28
CA ALA A 73 -27.84 11.43 57.64
C ALA A 73 -26.58 10.58 57.95
N PRO A 74 -26.09 10.60 59.20
CA PRO A 74 -24.83 10.00 59.62
C PRO A 74 -25.06 8.62 60.27
N ASP A 75 -24.07 7.72 60.24
CA ASP A 75 -23.81 6.87 61.41
C ASP A 75 -22.46 6.13 61.38
N SER A 76 -21.90 5.99 62.60
CA SER A 76 -20.99 4.97 63.14
C SER A 76 -19.90 4.38 62.22
N GLY A 77 -18.60 4.52 62.49
CA GLY A 77 -17.95 4.26 63.77
C GLY A 77 -17.53 2.80 63.85
N ASP A 78 -16.28 2.51 63.48
CA ASP A 78 -15.50 1.38 64.02
C ASP A 78 -14.01 1.62 63.78
N GLU A 79 -13.32 1.97 64.87
CA GLU A 79 -11.88 1.98 65.01
C GLU A 79 -11.39 0.55 65.30
N ALA A 80 -10.46 0.05 64.50
CA ALA A 80 -9.55 -1.01 64.93
C ALA A 80 -8.21 -0.82 64.20
N GLY A 81 -7.21 -0.39 64.97
CA GLY A 81 -5.88 -0.06 64.47
C GLY A 81 -4.98 -1.27 64.22
N ASN A 82 -3.92 -1.00 63.45
CA ASN A 82 -2.63 -1.68 63.28
C ASN A 82 -2.14 -1.33 61.87
N LEU A 83 -0.89 -1.02 61.55
CA LEU A 83 0.38 -0.96 62.26
C LEU A 83 1.20 0.09 61.50
N SER A 84 2.14 0.71 62.21
CA SER A 84 3.02 1.77 61.75
C SER A 84 3.97 1.35 60.60
N ASP A 85 3.73 1.86 59.39
CA ASP A 85 4.77 2.10 58.38
C ASP A 85 5.06 3.60 58.35
N ALA A 86 5.94 4.03 59.25
CA ALA A 86 6.52 5.36 59.25
C ALA A 86 7.81 5.30 58.42
N ASP A 87 7.69 5.62 57.12
CA ASP A 87 8.66 6.37 56.28
C ASP A 87 8.29 6.34 54.78
N SER A 88 6.99 6.36 54.44
CA SER A 88 6.59 6.83 53.10
C SER A 88 6.54 8.36 53.14
N VAL A 89 7.69 9.00 52.92
CA VAL A 89 7.72 10.42 52.55
C VAL A 89 6.76 10.55 51.38
N ALA A 90 5.66 11.29 51.57
CA ALA A 90 4.70 11.57 50.53
C ALA A 90 5.46 12.19 49.35
N SER A 91 5.78 11.37 48.35
CA SER A 91 6.20 11.84 47.04
C SER A 91 5.09 12.80 46.64
N SER A 92 5.41 14.09 46.52
CA SER A 92 4.44 15.04 45.98
C SER A 92 4.07 14.53 44.61
N ASP A 93 2.83 14.10 44.39
CA ASP A 93 2.34 13.64 43.09
C ASP A 93 2.63 14.73 42.06
N ILE A 94 3.71 14.55 41.29
CA ILE A 94 4.09 15.50 40.25
C ILE A 94 3.09 15.31 39.12
N ASP A 95 2.29 16.34 38.84
CA ASP A 95 1.46 16.35 37.64
C ASP A 95 2.37 16.55 36.41
N TYR A 96 2.73 15.43 35.77
CA TYR A 96 3.61 15.44 34.61
C TYR A 96 2.99 16.13 33.39
N TYR A 97 1.66 16.16 33.25
CA TYR A 97 1.00 16.87 32.15
C TYR A 97 1.19 18.38 32.31
N MET A 98 0.90 18.91 33.50
CA MET A 98 1.16 20.31 33.83
C MET A 98 2.65 20.67 33.68
N LEU A 99 3.57 19.76 34.08
CA LEU A 99 5.00 19.99 33.93
C LEU A 99 5.42 20.11 32.45
N VAL A 100 4.89 19.24 31.58
CA VAL A 100 5.20 19.25 30.15
C VAL A 100 4.63 20.51 29.47
N GLU A 101 3.38 20.89 29.80
CA GLU A 101 2.72 22.07 29.24
C GLU A 101 3.41 23.37 29.66
N GLU A 102 3.64 23.58 30.96
CA GLU A 102 4.17 24.84 31.47
C GLU A 102 5.69 24.96 31.34
N ARG A 103 6.41 23.84 31.48
CA ARG A 103 7.88 23.80 31.59
C ARG A 103 8.48 22.66 30.76
N PRO A 104 8.23 22.61 29.44
CA PRO A 104 8.60 21.49 28.58
C PRO A 104 10.10 21.15 28.59
N LEU A 105 10.97 22.15 28.74
CA LEU A 105 12.42 21.92 28.81
C LEU A 105 12.88 21.30 30.13
N GLU A 106 12.20 21.59 31.24
CA GLU A 106 12.43 20.96 32.54
C GLU A 106 11.90 19.53 32.52
N ALA A 107 10.74 19.30 31.92
CA ALA A 107 10.19 17.97 31.69
C ALA A 107 11.17 17.07 30.92
N LEU A 108 11.79 17.57 29.84
CA LEU A 108 12.80 16.80 29.10
C LEU A 108 14.08 16.52 29.90
N ALA A 109 14.49 17.46 30.76
CA ALA A 109 15.63 17.25 31.64
C ALA A 109 15.32 16.18 32.70
N LEU A 110 14.12 16.22 33.27
CA LEU A 110 13.63 15.21 34.20
C LEU A 110 13.50 13.84 33.53
N LEU A 111 12.95 13.77 32.31
CA LEU A 111 12.83 12.53 31.54
C LEU A 111 14.20 11.88 31.34
N ARG A 112 15.22 12.69 31.02
CA ARG A 112 16.59 12.21 30.91
C ARG A 112 17.12 11.64 32.23
N THR A 113 16.96 12.36 33.34
CA THR A 113 17.39 11.89 34.67
C THR A 113 16.71 10.58 35.04
N LEU A 114 15.37 10.52 34.91
CA LEU A 114 14.60 9.31 35.19
C LEU A 114 15.03 8.15 34.30
N TYR A 115 15.34 8.40 33.03
CA TYR A 115 15.85 7.37 32.13
C TYR A 115 17.25 6.87 32.52
N ASP A 116 18.15 7.77 32.93
CA ASP A 116 19.51 7.42 33.37
C ASP A 116 19.53 6.67 34.71
N GLU A 117 18.55 6.96 35.58
CA GLU A 117 18.38 6.34 36.90
C GLU A 117 17.49 5.08 36.89
N ARG A 118 16.87 4.78 35.75
CA ARG A 118 15.93 3.66 35.62
C ARG A 118 16.59 2.33 35.96
N VAL A 119 15.78 1.38 36.41
CA VAL A 119 16.18 -0.03 36.46
C VAL A 119 15.89 -0.63 35.07
N PRO A 120 16.90 -1.08 34.30
CA PRO A 120 16.66 -1.67 32.98
C PRO A 120 15.71 -2.86 33.07
N GLY A 121 14.67 -2.84 32.25
CA GLY A 121 13.59 -3.79 32.29
C GLY A 121 12.48 -3.47 33.30
N GLY A 122 12.78 -2.74 34.37
CA GLY A 122 11.84 -2.46 35.46
C GLY A 122 10.59 -1.67 35.03
N ARG A 123 9.58 -1.62 35.90
CA ARG A 123 8.31 -0.91 35.62
C ARG A 123 8.47 0.60 35.43
N ASN A 124 9.41 1.21 36.16
CA ASN A 124 9.77 2.64 36.10
C ASN A 124 8.54 3.58 35.93
N PRO A 125 7.60 3.61 36.90
CA PRO A 125 6.29 4.27 36.73
C PRO A 125 6.39 5.76 36.44
N GLU A 126 7.23 6.50 37.16
CA GLU A 126 7.47 7.94 36.96
C GLU A 126 7.99 8.24 35.54
N LEU A 127 8.94 7.45 35.06
CA LEU A 127 9.47 7.55 33.71
C LEU A 127 8.35 7.32 32.67
N ARG A 128 7.46 6.39 32.95
CA ARG A 128 6.35 6.00 32.09
C ARG A 128 5.23 7.03 32.05
N GLU A 129 4.88 7.64 33.18
CA GLU A 129 3.90 8.71 33.25
C GLU A 129 4.42 9.96 32.53
N LEU A 130 5.69 10.32 32.76
CA LEU A 130 6.31 11.47 32.10
C LEU A 130 6.43 11.30 30.58
N ILE A 131 6.83 10.13 30.08
CA ILE A 131 6.86 9.89 28.63
C ILE A 131 5.45 9.91 28.02
N GLY A 132 4.43 9.45 28.77
CA GLY A 132 3.03 9.54 28.39
C GLY A 132 2.54 10.98 28.25
N ALA A 133 2.89 11.85 29.21
CA ALA A 133 2.60 13.28 29.16
C ALA A 133 3.31 13.97 27.98
N ILE A 134 4.59 13.64 27.73
CA ILE A 134 5.34 14.15 26.57
C ILE A 134 4.70 13.72 25.25
N LYS A 135 4.28 12.46 25.14
CA LYS A 135 3.57 11.95 23.96
C LYS A 135 2.29 12.75 23.71
N GLN A 136 1.48 12.98 24.75
CA GLN A 136 0.23 13.73 24.64
C GLN A 136 0.47 15.14 24.11
N GLU A 137 1.44 15.87 24.67
CA GLU A 137 1.79 17.21 24.21
C GLU A 137 2.28 17.21 22.76
N THR A 138 3.08 16.21 22.38
CA THR A 138 3.58 16.08 21.01
C THR A 138 2.42 15.78 20.03
N TYR A 139 1.40 15.05 20.47
CA TYR A 139 0.19 14.78 19.67
C TYR A 139 -0.66 16.05 19.48
N SER A 140 -0.85 16.85 20.53
CA SER A 140 -1.54 18.15 20.43
C SER A 140 -0.88 19.07 19.38
N ALA A 141 0.45 19.01 19.25
CA ALA A 141 1.17 19.77 18.23
C ALA A 141 0.91 19.27 16.80
N VAL A 142 0.70 17.97 16.62
CA VAL A 142 0.33 17.36 15.34
C VAL A 142 -1.07 17.84 14.93
N ASP A 143 -2.04 17.84 15.85
CA ASP A 143 -3.40 18.34 15.60
C ASP A 143 -3.40 19.85 15.27
N LEU A 144 -2.63 20.66 16.00
CA LEU A 144 -2.46 22.09 15.73
C LEU A 144 -1.95 22.35 14.30
N VAL A 145 -1.02 21.53 13.82
CA VAL A 145 -0.47 21.64 12.47
C VAL A 145 -1.52 21.28 11.41
N ASP A 146 -2.43 20.33 11.69
CA ASP A 146 -3.58 20.05 10.82
C ASP A 146 -4.58 21.20 10.79
N ASP A 147 -4.86 21.81 11.94
CA ASP A 147 -5.76 22.98 12.03
C ASP A 147 -5.22 24.16 11.22
N LEU A 148 -3.92 24.44 11.31
CA LEU A 148 -3.29 25.49 10.51
C LEU A 148 -3.37 25.19 9.00
N ARG A 149 -3.20 23.92 8.62
CA ARG A 149 -3.34 23.48 7.22
C ARG A 149 -4.75 23.72 6.70
N THR A 150 -5.78 23.34 7.47
CA THR A 150 -7.18 23.52 7.05
C THR A 150 -7.58 24.99 6.95
N GLN A 151 -6.99 25.85 7.79
CA GLN A 151 -7.21 27.29 7.75
C GLN A 151 -6.43 28.02 6.64
N GLY A 152 -5.50 27.33 5.96
CA GLY A 152 -4.61 27.95 4.96
C GLY A 152 -3.64 28.97 5.55
N THR A 153 -3.48 28.97 6.88
CA THR A 153 -2.53 29.80 7.60
C THR A 153 -1.19 29.06 7.59
N GLY A 154 -0.24 29.57 6.80
CA GLY A 154 1.13 29.03 6.84
C GLY A 154 1.74 29.18 8.25
N LEU A 155 2.78 28.40 8.55
CA LEU A 155 3.61 28.50 9.76
C LEU A 155 4.44 29.81 9.81
N SER A 156 3.85 30.95 9.46
CA SER A 156 4.56 32.23 9.34
C SER A 156 4.91 32.85 10.68
N GLU A 157 4.39 32.34 11.80
CA GLU A 157 4.77 32.78 13.14
C GLU A 157 5.85 31.83 13.72
N PRO A 158 7.11 32.29 13.84
CA PRO A 158 8.15 31.56 14.54
C PRO A 158 7.71 31.37 16.00
N GLY A 159 7.39 30.13 16.39
CA GLY A 159 6.98 29.80 17.76
C GLY A 159 5.76 28.88 17.90
N VAL A 160 5.03 28.58 16.82
CA VAL A 160 3.92 27.61 16.87
C VAL A 160 4.39 26.24 17.36
N LEU A 161 5.58 25.83 16.91
CA LEU A 161 6.26 24.65 17.42
C LEU A 161 7.45 25.11 18.27
N ASN A 162 7.54 24.60 19.50
CA ASN A 162 8.66 24.87 20.39
C ASN A 162 9.92 24.18 19.85
N GLU A 163 10.59 24.82 18.89
CA GLU A 163 11.78 24.33 18.19
C GLU A 163 12.84 23.76 19.15
N LEU A 164 13.07 24.47 20.26
CA LEU A 164 14.05 24.06 21.24
C LEU A 164 13.64 22.77 21.97
N PHE A 165 12.34 22.60 22.25
CA PHE A 165 11.81 21.35 22.80
C PHE A 165 12.04 20.18 21.84
N TYR A 166 11.67 20.30 20.56
CA TYR A 166 11.85 19.22 19.58
C TYR A 166 13.31 18.85 19.35
N ILE A 167 14.21 19.84 19.27
CA ILE A 167 15.65 19.58 19.16
C ILE A 167 16.18 18.83 20.38
N ARG A 168 15.72 19.18 21.59
CA ARG A 168 16.15 18.50 22.82
C ARG A 168 15.55 17.10 22.93
N LEU A 169 14.29 16.93 22.56
CA LEU A 169 13.62 15.62 22.59
C LEU A 169 14.22 14.68 21.54
N SER A 170 14.60 15.17 20.35
CA SER A 170 15.36 14.40 19.35
C SER A 170 16.73 13.93 19.89
N LYS A 171 17.45 14.81 20.59
CA LYS A 171 18.71 14.43 21.27
C LYS A 171 18.49 13.40 22.38
N LEU A 172 17.38 13.50 23.10
CA LEU A 172 17.01 12.53 24.13
C LEU A 172 16.65 11.18 23.51
N CYS A 173 15.90 11.15 22.40
CA CYS A 173 15.64 9.92 21.64
C CYS A 173 16.96 9.28 21.19
N SER A 174 17.91 10.08 20.70
CA SER A 174 19.25 9.58 20.36
C SER A 174 19.95 8.94 21.56
N HIS A 175 19.91 9.60 22.73
CA HIS A 175 20.48 9.08 23.97
C HIS A 175 19.83 7.77 24.44
N ILE A 176 18.51 7.65 24.31
CA ILE A 176 17.76 6.41 24.60
C ILE A 176 18.21 5.28 23.66
N LEU A 177 18.46 5.56 22.39
CA LEU A 177 18.87 4.57 21.37
C LEU A 177 20.37 4.24 21.37
N ASP A 178 21.18 5.11 21.95
CA ASP A 178 22.61 4.86 22.21
C ASP A 178 22.81 4.00 23.45
N SER A 179 21.82 3.94 24.33
CA SER A 179 21.82 3.03 25.46
C SER A 179 21.61 1.59 24.98
N PRO A 180 22.44 0.64 25.42
CA PRO A 180 22.29 -0.75 25.03
C PRO A 180 20.98 -1.33 25.58
N GLY A 181 20.34 -2.21 24.81
CA GLY A 181 19.22 -3.03 25.30
C GLY A 181 17.85 -2.35 25.29
N LEU A 182 17.55 -1.46 24.33
CA LEU A 182 16.19 -0.92 24.18
C LEU A 182 15.15 -2.06 24.12
N PHE A 183 15.45 -3.12 23.37
CA PHE A 183 14.57 -4.28 23.22
C PHE A 183 14.64 -5.27 24.39
N ASP A 184 15.48 -5.01 25.38
CA ASP A 184 15.47 -5.74 26.66
C ASP A 184 14.53 -5.08 27.68
N GLU A 185 14.09 -3.85 27.41
CA GLU A 185 13.14 -3.11 28.24
C GLU A 185 11.72 -3.71 28.18
N HIS A 186 10.86 -3.28 29.09
CA HIS A 186 9.46 -3.68 29.11
C HIS A 186 8.74 -3.28 27.80
N PRO A 187 7.94 -4.15 27.13
CA PRO A 187 7.32 -3.85 25.85
C PRO A 187 6.48 -2.57 25.83
N LYS A 188 5.74 -2.28 26.91
CA LYS A 188 4.98 -1.04 27.05
C LYS A 188 5.88 0.22 26.92
N TRP A 189 7.12 0.19 27.42
CA TRP A 189 8.07 1.31 27.26
C TRP A 189 8.53 1.45 25.80
N ILE A 190 8.92 0.34 25.17
CA ILE A 190 9.37 0.33 23.76
C ILE A 190 8.30 0.91 22.83
N ARG A 191 7.02 0.54 23.07
CA ARG A 191 5.87 1.08 22.34
C ARG A 191 5.74 2.61 22.47
N GLU A 192 5.91 3.16 23.67
CA GLU A 192 5.88 4.61 23.88
C GLU A 192 7.02 5.32 23.13
N VAL A 193 8.22 4.72 23.11
CA VAL A 193 9.33 5.23 22.30
C VAL A 193 8.97 5.24 20.81
N PHE A 194 8.44 4.14 20.25
CA PHE A 194 8.02 4.09 18.84
C PHE A 194 6.96 5.12 18.51
N ARG A 195 5.96 5.30 19.38
CA ARG A 195 4.89 6.29 19.19
C ARG A 195 5.43 7.71 19.14
N ILE A 196 6.35 8.06 20.04
CA ILE A 196 7.02 9.37 19.99
C ILE A 196 7.79 9.50 18.68
N CYS A 197 8.60 8.51 18.29
CA CYS A 197 9.33 8.54 17.03
C CYS A 197 8.39 8.70 15.81
N ARG A 198 7.22 8.06 15.83
CA ARG A 198 6.20 8.19 14.78
C ARG A 198 5.67 9.62 14.72
N ILE A 199 5.30 10.19 15.86
CA ILE A 199 4.80 11.57 15.94
C ILE A 199 5.86 12.56 15.42
N PHE A 200 7.15 12.32 15.67
CA PHE A 200 8.24 13.10 15.07
C PHE A 200 8.25 13.03 13.54
N CYS A 201 8.06 11.84 12.97
CA CYS A 201 8.00 11.67 11.52
C CYS A 201 6.77 12.36 10.92
N GLU A 202 5.61 12.20 11.56
CA GLU A 202 4.35 12.85 11.14
C GLU A 202 4.44 14.37 11.20
N LEU A 203 4.98 14.91 12.29
CA LEU A 203 5.19 16.35 12.45
C LEU A 203 6.13 16.88 11.36
N ALA A 204 7.28 16.23 11.17
CA ALA A 204 8.24 16.60 10.13
C ALA A 204 7.62 16.59 8.73
N TRP A 205 6.77 15.60 8.44
CA TRP A 205 6.06 15.50 7.17
C TRP A 205 5.05 16.63 7.00
N ARG A 206 4.21 16.89 8.01
CA ARG A 206 3.18 17.92 7.94
C ARG A 206 3.78 19.32 7.84
N GLU A 207 4.86 19.58 8.57
CA GLU A 207 5.64 20.80 8.44
C GLU A 207 6.23 20.94 7.01
N TYR A 208 6.76 19.85 6.44
CA TYR A 208 7.25 19.84 5.06
C TYR A 208 6.13 20.20 4.06
N GLN A 209 4.91 19.70 4.26
CA GLN A 209 3.74 20.02 3.43
C GLN A 209 3.23 21.46 3.60
N LEU A 210 3.30 22.02 4.81
CA LEU A 210 2.79 23.35 5.12
C LEU A 210 3.64 24.49 4.55
N CYS A 211 4.92 24.24 4.29
CA CYS A 211 5.75 25.26 3.70
C CYS A 211 5.33 25.54 2.25
N ALA A 212 4.80 26.74 2.01
CA ALA A 212 4.63 27.26 0.67
C ALA A 212 5.94 27.09 -0.13
N PRO A 213 5.88 26.96 -1.48
CA PRO A 213 7.06 26.69 -2.32
C PRO A 213 8.24 27.66 -2.14
N GLN A 214 8.02 28.79 -1.49
CA GLN A 214 9.00 29.88 -1.37
C GLN A 214 9.89 29.80 -0.13
N THR A 215 9.52 29.02 0.90
CA THR A 215 10.34 28.84 2.13
C THR A 215 10.13 27.46 2.79
N PRO A 216 10.47 26.34 2.12
CA PRO A 216 10.48 25.03 2.77
C PRO A 216 11.44 25.01 3.96
N ILE A 217 11.02 24.40 5.07
CA ILE A 217 11.97 23.96 6.10
C ILE A 217 13.04 23.15 5.37
N SER A 218 14.29 23.52 5.60
CA SER A 218 15.38 22.86 4.90
C SER A 218 15.34 21.37 5.22
N SER A 219 15.49 20.52 4.21
CA SER A 219 15.60 19.07 4.42
C SER A 219 16.72 18.71 5.40
N ALA A 220 17.72 19.59 5.56
CA ALA A 220 18.76 19.46 6.58
C ALA A 220 18.24 19.60 8.01
N THR A 221 17.30 20.52 8.27
CA THR A 221 16.66 20.68 9.58
C THR A 221 15.83 19.44 9.93
N ILE A 222 15.02 18.94 8.99
CA ILE A 222 14.24 17.72 9.21
C ILE A 222 15.17 16.52 9.47
N ARG A 223 16.22 16.34 8.65
CA ARG A 223 17.24 15.30 8.89
C ARG A 223 17.90 15.42 10.25
N GLN A 224 18.17 16.64 10.73
CA GLN A 224 18.73 16.85 12.06
C GLN A 224 17.76 16.41 13.15
N ARG A 225 16.46 16.69 13.01
CA ARG A 225 15.42 16.26 13.97
C ARG A 225 15.24 14.74 13.97
N LEU A 226 15.38 14.11 12.82
CA LEU A 226 15.19 12.66 12.62
C LEU A 226 16.51 11.87 12.61
N ALA A 227 17.61 12.47 13.07
CA ALA A 227 18.95 11.85 13.04
C ALA A 227 19.04 10.54 13.84
N PHE A 228 18.08 10.28 14.73
CA PHE A 228 18.00 9.09 15.55
C PHE A 228 17.34 7.88 14.83
N ILE A 229 16.57 8.11 13.76
CA ILE A 229 15.84 7.07 13.03
C ILE A 229 16.74 5.96 12.47
N PRO A 230 17.89 6.25 11.83
CA PRO A 230 18.79 5.19 11.35
C PRO A 230 19.23 4.22 12.44
N ARG A 231 19.52 4.74 13.64
CA ARG A 231 19.92 3.93 14.79
C ARG A 231 18.77 3.08 15.30
N LEU A 232 17.57 3.66 15.42
CA LEU A 232 16.35 2.95 15.80
C LEU A 232 16.06 1.77 14.88
N LEU A 233 16.12 1.97 13.56
CA LEU A 233 15.86 0.90 12.60
C LEU A 233 16.93 -0.19 12.65
N ALA A 234 18.20 0.19 12.81
CA ALA A 234 19.28 -0.79 12.98
C ALA A 234 19.07 -1.66 14.22
N GLU A 235 18.65 -1.06 15.34
CA GLU A 235 18.36 -1.76 16.59
C GLU A 235 17.11 -2.64 16.47
N ALA A 236 16.06 -2.17 15.79
CA ALA A 236 14.86 -2.95 15.51
C ALA A 236 15.16 -4.17 14.62
N TRP A 237 16.05 -4.01 13.65
CA TRP A 237 16.46 -5.11 12.77
C TRP A 237 17.32 -6.16 13.48
N SER A 238 18.20 -5.74 14.40
CA SER A 238 18.99 -6.68 15.21
C SER A 238 18.12 -7.51 16.15
N HIS A 239 17.01 -6.94 16.64
CA HIS A 239 16.03 -7.59 17.55
C HIS A 239 14.74 -8.00 16.85
N ARG A 240 14.79 -8.26 15.54
CA ARG A 240 13.58 -8.45 14.74
C ARG A 240 12.73 -9.67 15.10
N ASP A 241 13.26 -10.58 15.91
CA ASP A 241 12.57 -11.74 16.45
C ASP A 241 11.49 -11.36 17.48
N VAL A 242 11.61 -10.19 18.14
CA VAL A 242 10.62 -9.68 19.10
C VAL A 242 9.26 -9.38 18.45
N PHE A 243 9.21 -9.21 17.13
CA PHE A 243 7.97 -8.93 16.40
C PHE A 243 7.19 -10.20 16.02
N VAL A 244 7.78 -11.39 16.16
CA VAL A 244 7.17 -12.67 15.76
C VAL A 244 6.22 -13.17 16.85
N LYS A 245 5.10 -13.81 16.46
CA LYS A 245 4.12 -14.41 17.42
C LYS A 245 4.72 -15.49 18.34
N SER A 246 5.90 -16.00 18.01
CA SER A 246 6.63 -16.98 18.82
C SER A 246 7.82 -16.35 19.56
N SER A 247 7.84 -15.03 19.71
CA SER A 247 8.92 -14.35 20.42
C SER A 247 8.87 -14.67 21.91
N TRP A 248 10.00 -14.47 22.58
CA TRP A 248 10.05 -14.56 24.03
C TRP A 248 9.17 -13.49 24.70
N MET A 249 9.00 -12.30 24.09
CA MET A 249 8.12 -11.26 24.63
C MET A 249 6.67 -11.72 24.64
N GLU A 250 6.20 -12.32 23.55
CA GLU A 250 4.84 -12.85 23.43
C GLU A 250 4.57 -13.99 24.42
N GLU A 251 5.58 -14.82 24.73
CA GLU A 251 5.50 -15.89 25.73
C GLU A 251 5.25 -15.34 27.15
N HIS A 252 5.84 -14.20 27.50
CA HIS A 252 5.76 -13.62 28.84
C HIS A 252 4.64 -12.58 28.98
N ILE A 253 4.36 -11.82 27.91
CA ILE A 253 3.31 -10.80 27.84
C ILE A 253 2.53 -11.03 26.53
N PRO A 254 1.43 -11.79 26.57
CA PRO A 254 0.60 -12.04 25.40
C PRO A 254 0.13 -10.73 24.74
N GLY A 255 0.16 -10.68 23.42
CA GLY A 255 -0.18 -9.50 22.61
C GLY A 255 0.94 -8.47 22.49
N SER A 256 2.06 -8.60 23.21
CA SER A 256 3.16 -7.63 23.16
C SER A 256 3.83 -7.57 21.79
N SER A 257 4.06 -8.71 21.13
CA SER A 257 4.66 -8.74 19.80
C SER A 257 3.74 -8.15 18.73
N ALA A 258 2.42 -8.35 18.87
CA ALA A 258 1.45 -7.71 18.00
C ALA A 258 1.46 -6.18 18.20
N GLY A 259 1.34 -5.72 19.44
CA GLY A 259 1.35 -4.28 19.74
C GLY A 259 2.63 -3.56 19.32
N LEU A 260 3.80 -4.19 19.50
CA LEU A 260 5.09 -3.65 19.01
C LEU A 260 5.14 -3.61 17.48
N ARG A 261 4.56 -4.61 16.82
CA ARG A 261 4.49 -4.66 15.37
C ARG A 261 3.63 -3.52 14.85
N ASP A 262 2.45 -3.28 15.42
CA ASP A 262 1.54 -2.22 14.97
C ASP A 262 2.18 -0.83 15.10
N ASP A 263 2.88 -0.57 16.22
CA ASP A 263 3.56 0.70 16.45
C ASP A 263 4.77 0.88 15.49
N MET A 264 5.59 -0.16 15.29
CA MET A 264 6.70 -0.12 14.33
C MET A 264 6.21 0.00 12.88
N HIS A 265 5.13 -0.70 12.54
CA HIS A 265 4.48 -0.63 11.24
C HIS A 265 4.02 0.79 10.91
N SER A 266 3.33 1.43 11.86
CA SER A 266 2.91 2.83 11.74
C SER A 266 4.10 3.79 11.58
N LEU A 267 5.18 3.55 12.33
CA LEU A 267 6.43 4.31 12.20
C LEU A 267 7.07 4.14 10.81
N LEU A 268 7.14 2.91 10.29
CA LEU A 268 7.71 2.64 8.97
C LEU A 268 6.90 3.31 7.85
N ILE A 269 5.57 3.37 7.96
CA ILE A 269 4.73 4.14 7.03
C ILE A 269 5.10 5.62 7.09
N ALA A 270 5.17 6.22 8.28
CA ALA A 270 5.51 7.63 8.44
C ALA A 270 6.90 7.96 7.85
N ILE A 271 7.86 7.05 8.01
CA ILE A 271 9.19 7.15 7.39
C ILE A 271 9.10 7.00 5.86
N GLY A 272 8.38 6.00 5.35
CA GLY A 272 8.23 5.76 3.91
C GLY A 272 7.59 6.94 3.18
N ILE A 273 6.62 7.56 3.83
CA ILE A 273 5.98 8.82 3.44
C ILE A 273 7.06 9.92 3.32
N LEU A 274 7.82 10.21 4.37
CA LEU A 274 8.93 11.20 4.31
C LEU A 274 9.95 10.93 3.19
N GLU A 275 10.34 9.66 3.03
CA GLU A 275 11.27 9.20 2.00
C GLU A 275 10.71 9.44 0.58
N HIS A 276 9.41 9.22 0.38
CA HIS A 276 8.71 9.50 -0.88
C HIS A 276 8.73 11.00 -1.23
N GLU A 277 8.55 11.87 -0.24
CA GLU A 277 8.62 13.34 -0.41
C GLU A 277 10.05 13.89 -0.56
N GLY A 278 11.05 13.01 -0.61
CA GLY A 278 12.46 13.36 -0.85
C GLY A 278 13.28 13.64 0.41
N VAL A 279 12.73 13.40 1.61
CA VAL A 279 13.47 13.50 2.88
C VAL A 279 14.21 12.19 3.14
N ARG A 280 15.36 12.00 2.47
CA ARG A 280 16.22 10.81 2.70
C ARG A 280 16.86 10.84 4.07
N LEU A 281 16.66 9.78 4.84
CA LEU A 281 17.32 9.54 6.12
C LEU A 281 18.57 8.66 5.99
N GLY A 282 18.83 8.09 4.80
CA GLY A 282 20.01 7.26 4.52
C GLY A 282 19.93 5.86 5.14
N ILE A 283 18.71 5.32 5.21
CA ILE A 283 18.34 4.09 5.93
C ILE A 283 17.93 2.94 5.03
N ASP A 284 18.06 3.14 3.73
CA ASP A 284 17.50 2.36 2.63
C ASP A 284 17.52 0.84 2.84
N GLY A 285 18.68 0.26 3.17
CA GLY A 285 18.81 -1.20 3.31
C GLY A 285 18.04 -1.79 4.49
N VAL A 286 18.23 -1.22 5.68
CA VAL A 286 17.60 -1.71 6.92
C VAL A 286 16.11 -1.41 6.91
N PHE A 287 15.73 -0.22 6.46
CA PHE A 287 14.34 0.19 6.30
C PHE A 287 13.59 -0.78 5.38
N ARG A 288 14.10 -1.06 4.17
CA ARG A 288 13.51 -2.04 3.26
C ARG A 288 13.39 -3.42 3.88
N SER A 289 14.42 -3.86 4.60
CA SER A 289 14.44 -5.19 5.23
C SER A 289 13.35 -5.33 6.29
N LEU A 290 13.15 -4.29 7.12
CA LEU A 290 12.06 -4.23 8.09
C LEU A 290 10.70 -4.17 7.39
N CYS A 291 10.48 -3.31 6.40
CA CYS A 291 9.23 -3.27 5.65
C CYS A 291 8.89 -4.65 5.05
N MET A 292 9.86 -5.32 4.42
CA MET A 292 9.64 -6.66 3.87
C MET A 292 9.31 -7.68 4.95
N GLN A 293 10.01 -7.66 6.08
CA GLN A 293 9.72 -8.56 7.18
C GLN A 293 8.29 -8.38 7.68
N PHE A 294 7.86 -7.13 7.86
CA PHE A 294 6.52 -6.82 8.34
C PHE A 294 5.47 -7.25 7.33
N TRP A 295 5.68 -6.99 6.04
CA TRP A 295 4.81 -7.49 4.96
C TRP A 295 4.66 -9.03 4.96
N PHE A 296 5.70 -9.78 5.34
CA PHE A 296 5.65 -11.24 5.48
C PHE A 296 5.04 -11.71 6.81
N LEU A 297 5.13 -10.93 7.88
CA LEU A 297 4.54 -11.25 9.18
C LEU A 297 3.02 -10.98 9.22
N SER A 298 2.52 -10.13 8.32
CA SER A 298 1.10 -9.82 8.19
C SER A 298 0.29 -11.02 7.68
N GLU A 299 -0.79 -11.36 8.37
CA GLU A 299 -1.60 -12.52 8.01
C GLU A 299 -2.48 -12.22 6.79
N PRO A 300 -2.45 -13.04 5.72
CA PRO A 300 -3.24 -12.81 4.50
C PRO A 300 -4.74 -12.55 4.72
N GLU A 301 -5.31 -13.16 5.76
CA GLU A 301 -6.75 -13.17 6.02
C GLU A 301 -7.22 -11.93 6.79
N THR A 302 -6.35 -11.38 7.63
CA THR A 302 -6.61 -10.16 8.40
C THR A 302 -5.89 -8.96 7.81
N ALA A 303 -5.20 -9.14 6.68
CA ALA A 303 -4.36 -8.12 6.09
C ALA A 303 -5.20 -6.88 5.82
N ASP A 304 -4.93 -5.84 6.60
CA ASP A 304 -5.56 -4.57 6.41
C ASP A 304 -4.85 -3.83 5.26
N LEU A 305 -5.31 -2.61 5.01
CA LEU A 305 -4.71 -1.79 3.97
C LEU A 305 -3.29 -1.34 4.31
N SER A 306 -2.97 -1.30 5.60
CA SER A 306 -1.70 -0.83 6.10
C SER A 306 -0.61 -1.87 5.82
N ASP A 307 -0.92 -3.16 5.92
CA ASP A 307 0.04 -4.23 5.62
C ASP A 307 0.60 -4.17 4.19
N GLU A 308 -0.23 -3.79 3.22
CA GLU A 308 0.19 -3.65 1.83
C GLU A 308 1.00 -2.38 1.59
N ASP A 309 0.86 -1.39 2.48
CA ASP A 309 1.71 -0.21 2.50
C ASP A 309 3.15 -0.56 2.87
N MET A 310 3.42 -1.70 3.52
CA MET A 310 4.82 -2.13 3.76
C MET A 310 5.55 -2.48 2.47
N LEU A 311 4.91 -3.21 1.56
CA LEU A 311 5.50 -3.47 0.25
C LEU A 311 5.70 -2.15 -0.49
N ALA A 312 4.72 -1.25 -0.44
CA ALA A 312 4.81 0.07 -1.06
C ALA A 312 5.97 0.90 -0.51
N CYS A 313 6.10 0.98 0.82
CA CYS A 313 7.18 1.68 1.53
C CYS A 313 8.56 1.15 1.12
N SER A 314 8.70 -0.18 0.99
CA SER A 314 9.96 -0.76 0.54
C SER A 314 10.36 -0.28 -0.86
N VAL A 315 9.37 -0.07 -1.75
CA VAL A 315 9.60 0.42 -3.12
C VAL A 315 9.87 1.93 -3.16
N TRP A 316 9.21 2.73 -2.32
CA TRP A 316 9.44 4.19 -2.23
C TRP A 316 10.89 4.57 -1.91
N SER A 317 11.61 3.70 -1.21
CA SER A 317 13.04 3.90 -0.95
C SER A 317 13.89 3.96 -2.23
N PHE A 318 13.36 3.50 -3.38
CA PHE A 318 14.04 3.58 -4.67
C PHE A 318 13.64 4.81 -5.50
N THR A 319 12.67 5.62 -5.06
CA THR A 319 12.18 6.76 -5.84
C THR A 319 13.32 7.77 -6.10
N PRO A 320 13.68 8.03 -7.36
CA PRO A 320 14.79 8.91 -7.73
C PRO A 320 14.48 10.38 -7.40
N HIS A 321 15.51 11.17 -7.07
CA HIS A 321 15.38 12.57 -6.68
C HIS A 321 15.05 13.52 -7.83
N ASP A 322 14.33 14.60 -7.50
CA ASP A 322 14.24 15.80 -8.32
C ASP A 322 15.65 16.29 -8.69
N GLY A 323 15.98 16.24 -9.98
CA GLY A 323 17.26 16.71 -10.52
C GLY A 323 18.02 15.71 -11.38
N TYR A 324 17.65 14.43 -11.38
CA TYR A 324 18.20 13.48 -12.34
C TYR A 324 17.37 13.46 -13.63
N SER A 325 18.05 13.35 -14.78
CA SER A 325 17.36 13.09 -16.05
C SER A 325 16.65 11.74 -16.01
N ALA A 326 15.41 11.70 -16.48
CA ALA A 326 14.54 10.52 -16.47
C ALA A 326 15.22 9.26 -17.06
N GLU A 327 16.09 9.42 -18.07
CA GLU A 327 16.82 8.31 -18.70
C GLU A 327 17.84 7.63 -17.76
N SER A 328 18.72 8.41 -17.12
CA SER A 328 19.76 7.86 -16.22
C SER A 328 19.19 7.15 -15.00
N VAL A 329 18.01 7.62 -14.58
CA VAL A 329 17.27 7.11 -13.44
C VAL A 329 16.73 5.70 -13.69
N GLY A 330 16.23 5.45 -14.90
CA GLY A 330 15.59 4.19 -15.23
C GLY A 330 16.54 2.99 -15.11
N ALA A 331 17.74 3.09 -15.68
CA ALA A 331 18.70 1.98 -15.66
C ALA A 331 19.18 1.62 -14.24
N LEU A 332 19.52 2.62 -13.43
CA LEU A 332 19.96 2.41 -12.06
C LEU A 332 18.82 1.87 -11.18
N LEU A 333 17.60 2.37 -11.36
CA LEU A 333 16.41 1.87 -10.68
C LEU A 333 16.17 0.38 -10.99
N ILE A 334 16.28 0.01 -12.27
CA ILE A 334 16.15 -1.38 -12.72
C ILE A 334 17.18 -2.28 -12.04
N GLU A 335 18.45 -1.87 -12.03
CA GLU A 335 19.53 -2.63 -11.40
C GLU A 335 19.33 -2.76 -9.88
N ASN A 336 18.95 -1.67 -9.20
CA ASN A 336 18.77 -1.66 -7.76
C ASN A 336 17.61 -2.53 -7.30
N ILE A 337 16.45 -2.44 -7.97
CA ILE A 337 15.30 -3.29 -7.65
C ILE A 337 15.62 -4.75 -7.96
N SER A 338 16.28 -5.05 -9.08
CA SER A 338 16.64 -6.43 -9.44
C SER A 338 17.56 -7.06 -8.40
N ARG A 339 18.63 -6.35 -7.99
CA ARG A 339 19.55 -6.82 -6.95
C ARG A 339 18.84 -7.00 -5.61
N TRP A 340 18.05 -6.04 -5.18
CA TRP A 340 17.30 -6.16 -3.91
C TRP A 340 16.34 -7.36 -3.93
N VAL A 341 15.66 -7.62 -5.04
CA VAL A 341 14.78 -8.79 -5.17
C VAL A 341 15.55 -10.10 -5.10
N GLU A 342 16.71 -10.20 -5.76
CA GLU A 342 17.53 -11.41 -5.77
C GLU A 342 18.27 -11.63 -4.44
N ASP A 343 19.03 -10.62 -4.02
CA ASP A 343 19.98 -10.70 -2.90
C ASP A 343 19.30 -10.56 -1.54
N ASP A 344 18.26 -9.73 -1.44
CA ASP A 344 17.62 -9.45 -0.15
C ASP A 344 16.30 -10.22 0.01
N ILE A 345 15.42 -10.22 -0.99
CA ILE A 345 14.12 -10.89 -0.87
C ILE A 345 14.23 -12.40 -1.09
N CYS A 346 14.74 -12.83 -2.24
CA CYS A 346 14.75 -14.24 -2.60
C CYS A 346 15.70 -15.04 -1.72
N ALA A 347 16.86 -14.48 -1.35
CA ALA A 347 17.79 -15.12 -0.43
C ALA A 347 17.22 -15.27 0.99
N THR A 348 16.44 -14.30 1.47
CA THR A 348 15.92 -14.29 2.85
C THR A 348 14.62 -15.09 2.99
N TYR A 349 13.66 -14.84 2.10
CA TYR A 349 12.29 -15.38 2.22
C TYR A 349 11.99 -16.52 1.25
N GLY A 350 12.81 -16.69 0.21
CA GLY A 350 12.58 -17.67 -0.84
C GLY A 350 11.65 -17.16 -1.94
N ALA A 351 12.03 -17.43 -3.19
CA ALA A 351 11.33 -16.93 -4.37
C ALA A 351 9.85 -17.39 -4.46
N GLN A 352 9.55 -18.64 -4.09
CA GLN A 352 8.19 -19.17 -4.11
C GLN A 352 7.29 -18.48 -3.07
N ALA A 353 7.76 -18.37 -1.82
CA ALA A 353 6.99 -17.72 -0.75
C ALA A 353 6.72 -16.25 -1.07
N PHE A 354 7.69 -15.56 -1.67
CA PHE A 354 7.50 -14.19 -2.16
C PHE A 354 6.39 -14.11 -3.22
N LEU A 355 6.41 -14.98 -4.24
CA LEU A 355 5.38 -14.97 -5.28
C LEU A 355 3.98 -15.32 -4.72
N ASP A 356 3.89 -16.29 -3.82
CA ASP A 356 2.63 -16.67 -3.19
C ASP A 356 2.06 -15.52 -2.35
N ARG A 357 2.91 -14.79 -1.61
CA ARG A 357 2.51 -13.59 -0.87
C ARG A 357 2.09 -12.46 -1.82
N LEU A 358 2.86 -12.19 -2.87
CA LEU A 358 2.52 -11.17 -3.87
C LEU A 358 1.19 -11.46 -4.58
N VAL A 359 0.85 -12.73 -4.80
CA VAL A 359 -0.46 -13.14 -5.34
C VAL A 359 -1.61 -12.73 -4.43
N VAL A 360 -1.44 -12.84 -3.10
CA VAL A 360 -2.44 -12.38 -2.12
C VAL A 360 -2.60 -10.86 -2.26
N THR A 361 -1.50 -10.12 -2.22
CA THR A 361 -1.50 -8.65 -2.34
C THR A 361 -2.19 -8.17 -3.62
N LEU A 362 -1.84 -8.74 -4.78
CA LEU A 362 -2.45 -8.32 -6.05
C LEU A 362 -3.94 -8.68 -6.16
N ARG A 363 -4.39 -9.72 -5.45
CA ARG A 363 -5.80 -10.10 -5.38
C ARG A 363 -6.61 -9.29 -4.37
N ASN A 364 -5.96 -8.63 -3.42
CA ASN A 364 -6.64 -7.78 -2.46
C ASN A 364 -7.40 -6.66 -3.20
N PRO A 365 -8.75 -6.59 -3.08
CA PRO A 365 -9.56 -5.62 -3.81
C PRO A 365 -9.34 -4.17 -3.36
N GLN A 366 -8.66 -3.97 -2.22
CA GLN A 366 -8.35 -2.66 -1.68
C GLN A 366 -6.99 -2.11 -2.18
N VAL A 367 -6.14 -2.96 -2.77
CA VAL A 367 -4.91 -2.54 -3.42
C VAL A 367 -5.27 -2.00 -4.81
N VAL A 368 -5.46 -0.69 -4.91
CA VAL A 368 -5.85 0.05 -6.12
C VAL A 368 -5.19 1.43 -6.15
N HIS A 369 -5.33 2.17 -7.26
CA HIS A 369 -4.85 3.54 -7.40
C HIS A 369 -3.36 3.64 -7.08
N HIS A 370 -2.98 4.66 -6.31
CA HIS A 370 -1.62 4.95 -5.89
C HIS A 370 -0.88 3.71 -5.34
N ARG A 371 -1.53 2.85 -4.54
CA ARG A 371 -0.86 1.64 -4.01
C ARG A 371 -0.42 0.69 -5.12
N LEU A 372 -1.27 0.46 -6.12
CA LEU A 372 -0.89 -0.36 -7.28
C LEU A 372 0.24 0.29 -8.06
N ASP A 373 0.20 1.61 -8.23
CA ASP A 373 1.21 2.34 -8.97
C ASP A 373 2.56 2.22 -8.27
N VAL A 374 2.60 2.30 -6.94
CA VAL A 374 3.81 2.15 -6.14
C VAL A 374 4.38 0.75 -6.19
N ILE A 375 3.55 -0.30 -6.11
CA ILE A 375 4.06 -1.69 -6.18
C ILE A 375 4.32 -2.15 -7.62
N SER A 376 3.85 -1.41 -8.63
CA SER A 376 3.98 -1.79 -10.03
C SER A 376 5.44 -2.01 -10.50
N PRO A 377 6.48 -1.31 -10.01
CA PRO A 377 7.88 -1.62 -10.33
C PRO A 377 8.29 -3.02 -9.90
N ILE A 378 7.69 -3.61 -8.85
CA ILE A 378 7.90 -5.03 -8.52
C ILE A 378 7.44 -5.92 -9.66
N ILE A 379 6.29 -5.59 -10.27
CA ILE A 379 5.74 -6.34 -11.40
C ILE A 379 6.65 -6.18 -12.63
N GLY A 380 6.96 -4.94 -12.99
CA GLY A 380 7.68 -4.65 -14.23
C GLY A 380 9.17 -4.97 -14.19
N ILE A 381 9.81 -4.79 -13.03
CA ILE A 381 11.26 -4.92 -12.84
C ILE A 381 11.56 -6.11 -11.94
N GLY A 382 10.96 -6.18 -10.74
CA GLY A 382 11.30 -7.20 -9.75
C GLY A 382 11.04 -8.64 -10.25
N LEU A 383 9.90 -8.87 -10.90
CA LEU A 383 9.57 -10.18 -11.48
C LEU A 383 10.46 -10.57 -12.67
N ARG A 384 11.39 -9.71 -13.10
CA ARG A 384 12.40 -10.08 -14.10
C ARG A 384 13.50 -10.97 -13.52
N ALA A 385 13.65 -11.06 -12.20
CA ALA A 385 14.65 -11.92 -11.58
C ALA A 385 14.55 -13.38 -12.11
N PRO A 386 15.62 -14.00 -12.65
CA PRO A 386 15.55 -15.31 -13.30
C PRO A 386 15.01 -16.43 -12.40
N VAL A 387 15.20 -16.30 -11.09
CA VAL A 387 14.73 -17.26 -10.07
C VAL A 387 13.21 -17.48 -10.09
N PHE A 388 12.42 -16.50 -10.56
CA PHE A 388 10.96 -16.61 -10.60
C PHE A 388 10.41 -17.36 -11.82
N ARG A 389 11.15 -17.41 -12.92
CA ARG A 389 10.69 -18.00 -14.19
C ARG A 389 10.12 -19.43 -14.04
N PRO A 390 10.83 -20.39 -13.40
CA PRO A 390 10.29 -21.75 -13.24
C PRO A 390 9.08 -21.82 -12.29
N LEU A 391 8.77 -20.74 -11.58
CA LEU A 391 7.69 -20.67 -10.59
C LEU A 391 6.40 -20.08 -11.18
N PHE A 392 6.46 -19.27 -12.25
CA PHE A 392 5.26 -18.66 -12.85
C PHE A 392 4.15 -19.63 -13.25
N PRO A 393 4.44 -20.82 -13.85
CA PRO A 393 3.40 -21.81 -14.12
C PRO A 393 2.71 -22.30 -12.83
N ARG A 394 3.39 -22.23 -11.68
CA ARG A 394 2.96 -22.78 -10.39
C ARG A 394 2.25 -21.73 -9.52
N THR A 395 2.69 -20.47 -9.55
CA THR A 395 2.32 -19.45 -8.55
C THR A 395 1.02 -18.69 -8.82
N ARG A 396 0.30 -18.89 -9.94
CA ARG A 396 -0.89 -18.09 -10.31
C ARG A 396 -0.66 -16.56 -10.20
N ILE A 397 0.59 -16.11 -10.36
CA ILE A 397 0.94 -14.69 -10.33
C ILE A 397 0.37 -13.94 -11.54
N LEU A 398 0.39 -14.56 -12.73
CA LEU A 398 -0.13 -13.93 -13.94
C LEU A 398 -1.65 -13.64 -13.89
N PRO A 399 -2.51 -14.57 -13.44
CA PRO A 399 -3.92 -14.25 -13.17
C PRO A 399 -4.10 -13.17 -12.09
N ALA A 400 -3.21 -13.08 -11.11
CA ALA A 400 -3.27 -12.06 -10.07
C ALA A 400 -2.92 -10.67 -10.63
N ILE A 401 -1.86 -10.55 -11.44
CA ILE A 401 -1.53 -9.34 -12.20
C ILE A 401 -2.71 -8.93 -13.08
N ARG A 402 -3.29 -9.88 -13.82
CA ARG A 402 -4.47 -9.60 -14.67
C ARG A 402 -5.64 -9.06 -13.85
N ALA A 403 -5.94 -9.67 -12.71
CA ALA A 403 -7.00 -9.21 -11.82
C ALA A 403 -6.74 -7.79 -11.28
N ALA A 404 -5.49 -7.46 -10.94
CA ALA A 404 -5.09 -6.12 -10.55
C ALA A 404 -5.28 -5.09 -11.67
N VAL A 405 -4.86 -5.41 -12.91
CA VAL A 405 -5.09 -4.56 -14.10
C VAL A 405 -6.58 -4.36 -14.36
N ASP A 406 -7.39 -5.42 -14.31
CA ASP A 406 -8.83 -5.35 -14.53
C ASP A 406 -9.55 -4.51 -13.47
N ARG A 407 -9.06 -4.54 -12.22
CA ARG A 407 -9.54 -3.75 -11.10
C ARG A 407 -9.17 -2.28 -11.27
N HIS A 408 -7.89 -1.99 -11.54
CA HIS A 408 -7.38 -0.63 -11.76
C HIS A 408 -8.04 0.04 -12.96
N THR A 409 -8.14 -0.65 -14.11
CA THR A 409 -8.83 -0.15 -15.33
C THR A 409 -10.28 0.22 -15.07
N SER A 410 -10.91 -0.42 -14.08
CA SER A 410 -12.32 -0.17 -13.78
C SER A 410 -12.59 1.00 -12.84
N ARG A 411 -11.60 1.36 -12.01
CA ARG A 411 -11.69 2.42 -10.99
C ARG A 411 -10.94 3.68 -11.39
N SER A 412 -9.81 3.55 -12.09
CA SER A 412 -8.91 4.63 -12.48
C SER A 412 -9.15 5.07 -13.92
N LYS A 413 -8.87 6.35 -14.21
CA LYS A 413 -8.80 6.90 -15.57
C LYS A 413 -7.54 7.76 -15.67
N GLY A 414 -6.95 7.84 -16.87
CA GLY A 414 -5.82 8.73 -17.12
C GLY A 414 -4.47 8.14 -16.68
N SER A 415 -3.62 8.98 -16.11
CA SER A 415 -2.20 8.73 -15.85
C SER A 415 -1.93 7.57 -14.90
N ASP A 416 -2.74 7.41 -13.85
CA ASP A 416 -2.54 6.35 -12.86
C ASP A 416 -2.63 4.96 -13.50
N LEU A 417 -3.55 4.78 -14.45
CA LEU A 417 -3.67 3.53 -15.18
C LEU A 417 -2.43 3.25 -16.04
N MET A 418 -1.79 4.30 -16.57
CA MET A 418 -0.61 4.15 -17.42
C MET A 418 0.59 3.63 -16.67
N ILE A 419 0.81 4.06 -15.42
CA ILE A 419 1.95 3.61 -14.61
C ILE A 419 1.92 2.07 -14.50
N LEU A 420 0.78 1.51 -14.05
CA LEU A 420 0.63 0.06 -13.95
C LEU A 420 0.75 -0.65 -15.31
N LEU A 421 0.07 -0.14 -16.34
CA LEU A 421 0.09 -0.76 -17.67
C LEU A 421 1.51 -0.81 -18.26
N ASN A 422 2.32 0.23 -18.05
CA ASN A 422 3.71 0.26 -18.48
C ASN A 422 4.54 -0.80 -17.78
N GLN A 423 4.40 -0.92 -16.46
CA GLN A 423 5.15 -1.93 -15.72
C GLN A 423 4.74 -3.34 -16.16
N VAL A 424 3.46 -3.58 -16.43
CA VAL A 424 3.03 -4.88 -16.98
C VAL A 424 3.56 -5.10 -18.41
N CYS A 425 3.62 -4.07 -19.26
CA CYS A 425 4.27 -4.18 -20.57
C CYS A 425 5.77 -4.49 -20.47
N LEU A 426 6.48 -3.82 -19.57
CA LEU A 426 7.89 -4.10 -19.26
C LEU A 426 8.08 -5.56 -18.81
N PHE A 427 7.16 -6.10 -18.01
CA PHE A 427 7.18 -7.51 -17.65
C PHE A 427 6.93 -8.42 -18.87
N ILE A 428 5.92 -8.12 -19.69
CA ILE A 428 5.57 -8.91 -20.89
C ILE A 428 6.73 -8.94 -21.88
N GLU A 429 7.32 -7.78 -22.18
CA GLU A 429 8.48 -7.62 -23.04
C GLU A 429 9.61 -8.52 -22.57
N TYR A 430 10.04 -8.36 -21.33
CA TYR A 430 11.11 -9.18 -20.76
C TYR A 430 10.79 -10.68 -20.82
N TYR A 431 9.58 -11.09 -20.43
CA TYR A 431 9.22 -12.50 -20.39
C TYR A 431 9.10 -13.12 -21.79
N ALA A 432 8.72 -12.32 -22.79
CA ALA A 432 8.67 -12.71 -24.19
C ALA A 432 10.05 -12.73 -24.88
N ASP A 433 10.97 -11.82 -24.51
CA ASP A 433 12.27 -11.65 -25.16
C ASP A 433 13.33 -12.71 -24.82
N ILE A 434 13.20 -13.38 -23.66
CA ILE A 434 14.22 -14.32 -23.17
C ILE A 434 14.59 -15.34 -24.26
N GLU A 435 15.90 -15.46 -24.49
CA GLU A 435 16.62 -16.13 -25.58
C GLU A 435 15.91 -17.30 -26.28
N LYS A 436 16.32 -17.51 -27.55
CA LYS A 436 15.84 -18.49 -28.55
C LYS A 436 15.85 -19.97 -28.14
N ASN A 437 15.94 -20.30 -26.85
CA ASN A 437 15.74 -21.64 -26.37
C ASN A 437 14.29 -22.06 -26.64
N SER A 438 14.12 -22.88 -27.68
CA SER A 438 12.83 -23.18 -28.29
C SER A 438 11.91 -24.01 -27.39
N GLU A 439 12.45 -24.68 -26.38
CA GLU A 439 11.70 -25.60 -25.51
C GLU A 439 10.70 -24.88 -24.60
N GLU A 440 11.07 -23.73 -24.02
CA GLU A 440 10.21 -22.97 -23.10
C GLU A 440 9.32 -21.94 -23.82
N LEU A 441 9.60 -21.64 -25.09
CA LEU A 441 8.86 -20.62 -25.86
C LEU A 441 7.35 -20.88 -25.87
N VAL A 442 6.93 -22.14 -26.08
CA VAL A 442 5.52 -22.52 -26.15
C VAL A 442 4.83 -22.36 -24.80
N GLU A 443 5.48 -22.75 -23.71
CA GLU A 443 4.96 -22.62 -22.35
C GLU A 443 4.81 -21.15 -21.96
N ARG A 444 5.83 -20.32 -22.24
CA ARG A 444 5.79 -18.88 -21.97
C ARG A 444 4.66 -18.19 -22.73
N ALA A 445 4.52 -18.47 -24.01
CA ALA A 445 3.43 -17.94 -24.83
C ALA A 445 2.06 -18.41 -24.32
N GLU A 446 1.96 -19.67 -23.88
CA GLU A 446 0.73 -20.18 -23.28
C GLU A 446 0.35 -19.40 -22.01
N LEU A 447 1.31 -19.14 -21.12
CA LEU A 447 1.10 -18.37 -19.90
C LEU A 447 0.66 -16.93 -20.19
N LEU A 448 1.37 -16.22 -21.08
CA LEU A 448 1.05 -14.83 -21.45
C LEU A 448 -0.33 -14.72 -22.11
N VAL A 449 -0.69 -15.67 -22.97
CA VAL A 449 -1.96 -15.62 -23.72
C VAL A 449 -3.13 -16.09 -22.85
N ARG A 450 -2.98 -17.20 -22.10
CA ARG A 450 -4.09 -17.79 -21.34
C ARG A 450 -4.32 -17.13 -19.99
N GLN A 451 -3.26 -16.78 -19.29
CA GLN A 451 -3.36 -16.35 -17.89
C GLN A 451 -3.34 -14.83 -17.74
N LEU A 452 -2.56 -14.13 -18.59
CA LEU A 452 -2.42 -12.68 -18.54
C LEU A 452 -3.29 -11.94 -19.58
N ASP A 453 -3.68 -12.61 -20.67
CA ASP A 453 -4.25 -11.98 -21.88
C ASP A 453 -3.40 -10.80 -22.36
N ALA A 454 -2.09 -11.06 -22.50
CA ALA A 454 -1.06 -10.05 -22.72
C ALA A 454 -1.39 -9.12 -23.89
N PHE A 455 -1.97 -9.63 -24.99
CA PHE A 455 -2.32 -8.80 -26.14
C PHE A 455 -3.44 -7.79 -25.83
N GLU A 456 -4.42 -8.12 -24.99
CA GLU A 456 -5.40 -7.14 -24.51
C GLU A 456 -4.73 -6.05 -23.65
N ILE A 457 -3.77 -6.42 -22.81
CA ILE A 457 -3.02 -5.46 -22.00
C ILE A 457 -2.23 -4.51 -22.90
N ILE A 458 -1.45 -5.03 -23.86
CA ILE A 458 -0.69 -4.20 -24.82
C ILE A 458 -1.66 -3.27 -25.59
N ALA A 459 -2.82 -3.78 -26.03
CA ALA A 459 -3.84 -2.97 -26.68
C ALA A 459 -4.37 -1.85 -25.78
N LEU A 460 -4.63 -2.12 -24.50
CA LEU A 460 -5.04 -1.11 -23.53
C LEU A 460 -3.94 -0.06 -23.31
N THR A 461 -2.68 -0.47 -23.20
CA THR A 461 -1.53 0.43 -23.05
C THR A 461 -1.40 1.34 -24.27
N VAL A 462 -1.56 0.82 -25.48
CA VAL A 462 -1.51 1.61 -26.72
C VAL A 462 -2.61 2.67 -26.78
N VAL A 463 -3.86 2.31 -26.44
CA VAL A 463 -4.96 3.28 -26.42
C VAL A 463 -4.70 4.39 -25.40
N ASN A 464 -4.25 4.04 -24.21
CA ASN A 464 -4.04 5.04 -23.15
C ASN A 464 -2.75 5.85 -23.35
N SER A 465 -1.71 5.31 -24.01
CA SER A 465 -0.50 6.06 -24.39
C SER A 465 -0.79 7.18 -25.38
N VAL A 466 -1.85 7.04 -26.19
CA VAL A 466 -2.31 8.09 -27.10
C VAL A 466 -3.12 9.15 -26.35
N LEU A 467 -3.76 8.80 -25.24
CA LEU A 467 -4.53 9.73 -24.40
C LEU A 467 -3.63 10.55 -23.47
N ASP A 468 -2.56 9.95 -22.97
CA ASP A 468 -1.66 10.57 -22.00
C ASP A 468 -0.53 11.34 -22.71
N PRO A 469 -0.33 12.65 -22.44
CA PRO A 469 0.78 13.42 -22.99
C PRO A 469 2.17 13.04 -22.44
N LEU A 470 2.25 12.20 -21.40
CA LEU A 470 3.51 11.79 -20.77
C LEU A 470 4.31 10.79 -21.63
N ASP A 471 5.63 10.76 -21.41
CA ASP A 471 6.61 10.06 -22.24
C ASP A 471 6.65 8.54 -22.02
N VAL A 472 5.54 7.89 -22.36
CA VAL A 472 5.26 6.48 -22.04
C VAL A 472 5.43 5.52 -23.24
N GLU A 473 5.69 6.07 -24.42
CA GLU A 473 5.68 5.36 -25.70
C GLU A 473 6.68 4.20 -25.82
N ILE A 474 7.88 4.32 -25.25
CA ILE A 474 8.97 3.37 -25.45
C ILE A 474 8.53 1.95 -25.03
N ALA A 475 7.95 1.83 -23.82
CA ALA A 475 7.59 0.54 -23.27
C ALA A 475 6.49 -0.19 -24.07
N CYS A 476 5.57 0.52 -24.72
CA CYS A 476 4.46 -0.14 -25.41
C CYS A 476 4.84 -0.64 -26.81
N THR A 477 5.67 0.11 -27.53
CA THR A 477 6.15 -0.27 -28.87
C THR A 477 7.15 -1.43 -28.79
N ASP A 478 8.09 -1.38 -27.85
CA ASP A 478 9.08 -2.44 -27.64
C ASP A 478 8.40 -3.75 -27.19
N CYS A 479 7.44 -3.64 -26.27
CA CYS A 479 6.61 -4.77 -25.85
C CYS A 479 5.81 -5.37 -27.01
N LEU A 480 5.19 -4.53 -27.86
CA LEU A 480 4.45 -5.00 -29.04
C LEU A 480 5.36 -5.75 -30.01
N HIS A 481 6.52 -5.20 -30.33
CA HIS A 481 7.49 -5.80 -31.25
C HIS A 481 7.99 -7.14 -30.72
N THR A 482 8.40 -7.18 -29.45
CA THR A 482 8.86 -8.40 -28.79
C THR A 482 7.77 -9.47 -28.74
N PHE A 483 6.54 -9.08 -28.40
CA PHE A 483 5.40 -9.99 -28.41
C PHE A 483 5.09 -10.52 -29.82
N CYS A 484 5.26 -9.68 -30.87
CA CYS A 484 5.14 -10.07 -32.27
C CYS A 484 6.13 -11.18 -32.65
N HIS A 485 7.41 -11.00 -32.33
CA HIS A 485 8.45 -12.00 -32.58
C HIS A 485 8.14 -13.31 -31.86
N MET A 486 7.70 -13.24 -30.61
CA MET A 486 7.30 -14.43 -29.85
C MET A 486 6.15 -15.19 -30.54
N ILE A 487 5.07 -14.51 -30.93
CA ILE A 487 3.92 -15.19 -31.55
C ILE A 487 4.23 -15.76 -32.95
N ILE A 488 5.10 -15.10 -33.72
CA ILE A 488 5.59 -15.62 -35.01
C ILE A 488 6.41 -16.88 -34.77
N ALA A 489 7.36 -16.84 -33.83
CA ALA A 489 8.17 -18.00 -33.48
C ALA A 489 7.32 -19.19 -32.97
N VAL A 490 6.28 -18.93 -32.18
CA VAL A 490 5.32 -19.96 -31.73
C VAL A 490 4.53 -20.55 -32.90
N ASN A 491 4.13 -19.72 -33.88
CA ASN A 491 3.43 -20.18 -35.06
C ASN A 491 4.31 -21.07 -35.95
N ASP A 492 5.59 -20.77 -36.05
CA ASP A 492 6.57 -21.55 -36.82
C ASP A 492 7.03 -22.81 -36.07
N THR A 493 6.88 -22.86 -34.74
CA THR A 493 7.24 -24.02 -33.93
C THR A 493 6.30 -25.22 -34.24
N PRO A 494 6.83 -26.37 -34.70
CA PRO A 494 6.01 -27.54 -35.07
C PRO A 494 5.25 -28.15 -33.89
N ASN A 495 5.85 -28.11 -32.69
CA ASN A 495 5.29 -28.72 -31.48
C ASN A 495 4.27 -27.83 -30.75
N ALA A 496 4.13 -26.56 -31.14
CA ALA A 496 3.18 -25.66 -30.52
C ALA A 496 1.74 -26.15 -30.77
N SER A 497 0.97 -26.29 -29.68
CA SER A 497 -0.37 -26.87 -29.77
C SER A 497 -1.29 -26.06 -30.69
N LYS A 498 -2.11 -26.75 -31.49
CA LYS A 498 -3.11 -26.10 -32.36
C LYS A 498 -4.06 -25.19 -31.57
N GLU A 499 -4.35 -25.56 -30.33
CA GLU A 499 -5.21 -24.78 -29.43
C GLU A 499 -4.53 -23.48 -29.00
N LEU A 500 -3.23 -23.48 -28.69
CA LEU A 500 -2.49 -22.25 -28.40
C LEU A 500 -2.48 -21.31 -29.60
N LYS A 501 -2.12 -21.80 -30.80
CA LYS A 501 -2.13 -20.99 -32.04
C LYS A 501 -3.50 -20.38 -32.31
N LYS A 502 -4.58 -21.15 -32.08
CA LYS A 502 -5.96 -20.68 -32.21
C LYS A 502 -6.30 -19.59 -31.19
N GLN A 503 -5.83 -19.72 -29.95
CA GLN A 503 -6.05 -18.72 -28.91
C GLN A 503 -5.28 -17.43 -29.16
N ILE A 504 -4.03 -17.50 -29.59
CA ILE A 504 -3.25 -16.34 -30.04
C ILE A 504 -4.01 -15.62 -31.15
N LYS A 505 -4.37 -16.34 -32.22
CA LYS A 505 -5.14 -15.76 -33.34
C LYS A 505 -6.45 -15.13 -32.88
N LYS A 506 -7.15 -15.75 -31.93
CA LYS A 506 -8.40 -15.22 -31.38
C LYS A 506 -8.17 -13.95 -30.57
N SER A 507 -7.15 -13.91 -29.70
CA SER A 507 -6.84 -12.71 -28.91
C SER A 507 -6.41 -11.56 -29.82
N VAL A 508 -5.49 -11.82 -30.77
CA VAL A 508 -5.06 -10.82 -31.77
C VAL A 508 -6.22 -10.23 -32.55
N LYS A 509 -7.05 -11.07 -33.19
CA LYS A 509 -8.22 -10.61 -33.97
C LYS A 509 -9.22 -9.80 -33.14
N ARG A 510 -9.42 -10.18 -31.86
CA ARG A 510 -10.40 -9.54 -30.99
C ARG A 510 -10.02 -8.09 -30.66
N HIS A 511 -8.73 -7.80 -30.51
CA HIS A 511 -8.27 -6.51 -30.00
C HIS A 511 -7.65 -5.62 -31.09
N TRP A 512 -6.97 -6.18 -32.09
CA TRP A 512 -6.15 -5.42 -33.03
C TRP A 512 -6.90 -4.30 -33.76
N TYR A 513 -7.97 -4.62 -34.50
CA TYR A 513 -8.67 -3.61 -35.31
C TYR A 513 -9.44 -2.62 -34.44
N LYS A 514 -10.02 -3.09 -33.33
CA LYS A 514 -10.69 -2.23 -32.36
C LYS A 514 -9.74 -1.16 -31.83
N THR A 515 -8.52 -1.55 -31.44
CA THR A 515 -7.49 -0.60 -30.98
C THR A 515 -7.16 0.45 -32.04
N ILE A 516 -7.05 0.06 -33.33
CA ILE A 516 -6.86 1.03 -34.42
C ILE A 516 -8.00 2.04 -34.50
N VAL A 517 -9.24 1.57 -34.42
CA VAL A 517 -10.42 2.45 -34.46
C VAL A 517 -10.39 3.43 -33.29
N ASP A 518 -10.13 2.92 -32.08
CA ASP A 518 -10.07 3.73 -30.87
C ASP A 518 -8.96 4.79 -30.96
N VAL A 519 -7.74 4.39 -31.32
CA VAL A 519 -6.61 5.32 -31.47
C VAL A 519 -6.88 6.38 -32.55
N ARG A 520 -7.38 5.97 -33.72
CA ARG A 520 -7.72 6.92 -34.79
C ARG A 520 -8.81 7.89 -34.38
N GLU A 521 -9.79 7.44 -33.58
CA GLU A 521 -10.84 8.30 -33.06
C GLU A 521 -10.28 9.33 -32.07
N ILE A 522 -9.40 8.91 -31.17
CA ILE A 522 -8.72 9.81 -30.22
C ILE A 522 -7.93 10.88 -30.98
N VAL A 523 -7.12 10.47 -31.96
CA VAL A 523 -6.34 11.39 -32.81
C VAL A 523 -7.25 12.36 -33.58
N ARG A 524 -8.36 11.87 -34.16
CA ARG A 524 -9.31 12.71 -34.91
C ARG A 524 -10.10 13.67 -34.02
N SER A 525 -10.42 13.27 -32.79
CA SER A 525 -11.25 14.06 -31.88
C SER A 525 -10.57 15.35 -31.38
N GLY A 526 -9.24 15.47 -31.53
CA GLY A 526 -8.51 16.74 -31.68
C GLY A 526 -8.67 17.83 -30.61
N ASN A 527 -9.36 17.57 -29.50
CA ASN A 527 -9.71 18.62 -28.51
C ASN A 527 -8.58 18.94 -27.51
N LEU A 528 -7.38 18.39 -27.68
CA LEU A 528 -6.24 18.69 -26.83
C LEU A 528 -5.28 19.61 -27.61
N PRO A 529 -4.84 20.74 -27.04
CA PRO A 529 -3.75 21.53 -27.60
C PRO A 529 -2.46 20.70 -27.50
N ILE A 530 -2.12 20.03 -28.60
CA ILE A 530 -1.02 19.08 -28.70
C ILE A 530 0.11 19.77 -29.47
N GLY A 531 1.33 19.72 -28.93
CA GLY A 531 2.52 20.19 -29.66
C GLY A 531 2.92 19.23 -30.78
N ASP A 532 3.60 19.72 -31.82
CA ASP A 532 3.97 18.93 -33.02
C ASP A 532 4.65 17.58 -32.68
N ALA A 533 5.53 17.56 -31.66
CA ALA A 533 6.21 16.35 -31.20
C ALA A 533 5.25 15.24 -30.74
N GLN A 534 4.13 15.59 -30.09
CA GLN A 534 3.14 14.63 -29.65
C GLN A 534 2.29 14.10 -30.82
N VAL A 535 2.11 14.88 -31.89
CA VAL A 535 1.43 14.41 -33.10
C VAL A 535 2.28 13.36 -33.81
N GLU A 536 3.59 13.60 -33.95
CA GLU A 536 4.55 12.67 -34.54
C GLU A 536 4.56 11.34 -33.77
N LYS A 537 4.73 11.42 -32.46
CA LYS A 537 4.63 10.31 -31.49
C LYS A 537 3.36 9.46 -31.64
N ARG A 538 2.18 10.09 -31.67
CA ARG A 538 0.92 9.36 -31.91
C ARG A 538 0.89 8.69 -33.29
N GLY A 539 1.51 9.32 -34.29
CA GLY A 539 1.71 8.75 -35.61
C GLY A 539 2.58 7.48 -35.58
N GLU A 540 3.67 7.49 -34.81
CA GLU A 540 4.58 6.35 -34.64
C GLU A 540 3.90 5.17 -33.94
N ILE A 541 3.13 5.41 -32.88
CA ILE A 541 2.34 4.36 -32.20
C ILE A 541 1.35 3.73 -33.19
N VAL A 542 0.62 4.53 -33.97
CA VAL A 542 -0.32 4.04 -35.00
C VAL A 542 0.41 3.24 -36.08
N ALA A 543 1.55 3.74 -36.55
CA ALA A 543 2.35 3.09 -37.57
C ALA A 543 2.87 1.73 -37.07
N SER A 544 3.37 1.65 -35.84
CA SER A 544 3.86 0.43 -35.20
C SER A 544 2.74 -0.60 -35.02
N TRP A 545 1.57 -0.17 -34.57
CA TRP A 545 0.40 -1.05 -34.43
C TRP A 545 -0.13 -1.58 -35.78
N ALA A 546 -0.02 -0.78 -36.85
CA ALA A 546 -0.34 -1.22 -38.21
C ALA A 546 0.74 -2.16 -38.78
N ALA A 547 2.03 -1.90 -38.49
CA ALA A 547 3.15 -2.73 -38.91
C ALA A 547 3.06 -4.14 -38.31
N PHE A 548 2.69 -4.25 -37.03
CA PHE A 548 2.38 -5.53 -36.38
C PHE A 548 1.41 -6.39 -37.19
N ALA A 549 0.34 -5.78 -37.73
CA ALA A 549 -0.67 -6.49 -38.50
C ALA A 549 -0.09 -7.13 -39.76
N LYS A 550 0.73 -6.36 -40.48
CA LYS A 550 1.39 -6.79 -41.70
C LYS A 550 2.35 -7.93 -41.40
N GLU A 551 3.12 -7.82 -40.32
CA GLU A 551 4.09 -8.84 -39.90
C GLU A 551 3.42 -10.14 -39.47
N TYR A 552 2.33 -10.06 -38.70
CA TYR A 552 1.55 -11.23 -38.29
C TYR A 552 0.69 -11.83 -39.42
N GLY A 553 0.57 -11.14 -40.58
CA GLY A 553 -0.22 -11.59 -41.72
C GLY A 553 -1.73 -11.39 -41.56
N LEU A 554 -2.14 -10.33 -40.86
CA LEU A 554 -3.52 -9.85 -40.88
C LEU A 554 -3.77 -9.04 -42.16
N ASP A 555 -4.92 -9.28 -42.78
CA ASP A 555 -5.42 -8.47 -43.88
C ASP A 555 -6.27 -7.32 -43.31
N PRO A 556 -5.82 -6.06 -43.36
CA PRO A 556 -6.52 -4.93 -42.76
C PRO A 556 -7.97 -4.79 -43.23
N ASP A 557 -8.23 -5.04 -44.52
CA ASP A 557 -9.57 -4.90 -45.11
C ASP A 557 -10.50 -6.01 -44.60
N HIS A 558 -9.97 -7.23 -44.47
CA HIS A 558 -10.71 -8.36 -43.91
C HIS A 558 -11.04 -8.15 -42.43
N GLU A 559 -10.07 -7.73 -41.63
CA GLU A 559 -10.27 -7.47 -40.20
C GLU A 559 -11.21 -6.27 -39.97
N GLU A 560 -11.13 -5.23 -40.81
CA GLU A 560 -12.11 -4.13 -40.82
C GLU A 560 -13.52 -4.64 -41.09
N ALA A 561 -13.69 -5.42 -42.16
CA ALA A 561 -14.98 -5.99 -42.52
C ALA A 561 -15.53 -6.90 -41.41
N GLN A 562 -14.66 -7.71 -40.79
CA GLN A 562 -15.01 -8.57 -39.66
C GLN A 562 -15.44 -7.72 -38.44
N TYR A 563 -14.69 -6.70 -38.08
CA TYR A 563 -15.03 -5.80 -36.97
C TYR A 563 -16.37 -5.09 -37.21
N LEU A 564 -16.57 -4.52 -38.39
CA LEU A 564 -17.83 -3.85 -38.75
C LEU A 564 -19.01 -4.83 -38.75
N PHE A 565 -18.80 -6.07 -39.20
CA PHE A 565 -19.79 -7.13 -39.11
C PHE A 565 -20.11 -7.48 -37.65
N GLU A 566 -19.10 -7.64 -36.79
CA GLU A 566 -19.26 -7.93 -35.38
C GLU A 566 -19.96 -6.77 -34.63
N LEU A 567 -19.65 -5.52 -34.97
CA LEU A 567 -20.31 -4.34 -34.43
C LEU A 567 -21.79 -4.31 -34.82
N LYS A 568 -22.11 -4.52 -36.10
CA LYS A 568 -23.49 -4.63 -36.60
C LYS A 568 -24.23 -5.79 -35.95
N ARG A 569 -23.58 -6.95 -35.83
CA ARG A 569 -24.14 -8.14 -35.18
C ARG A 569 -24.42 -7.86 -33.69
N THR A 570 -23.48 -7.28 -32.96
CA THR A 570 -23.67 -6.97 -31.54
C THR A 570 -24.78 -5.93 -31.33
N ALA A 571 -24.95 -5.01 -32.29
CA ALA A 571 -26.03 -4.03 -32.30
C ALA A 571 -27.41 -4.62 -32.66
N GLN A 572 -27.50 -5.76 -33.33
CA GLN A 572 -28.76 -6.31 -33.86
C GLN A 572 -29.22 -7.59 -33.15
N PHE A 573 -28.33 -8.38 -32.56
CA PHE A 573 -28.64 -9.69 -32.00
C PHE A 573 -28.66 -9.65 -30.46
N CYS A 574 -29.35 -10.61 -29.85
CA CYS A 574 -29.36 -10.75 -28.39
C CYS A 574 -28.04 -11.36 -27.90
N ALA A 575 -27.45 -10.78 -26.84
CA ALA A 575 -26.21 -11.27 -26.26
C ALA A 575 -26.36 -12.59 -25.48
N SER A 576 -27.55 -12.89 -24.97
CA SER A 576 -27.83 -14.13 -24.23
C SER A 576 -27.74 -15.35 -25.15
N LYS A 577 -26.78 -16.25 -24.89
CA LYS A 577 -26.47 -17.41 -25.74
C LYS A 577 -27.64 -18.39 -25.91
N ASP A 578 -28.55 -18.43 -24.94
CA ASP A 578 -29.71 -19.32 -24.93
C ASP A 578 -30.93 -18.72 -25.63
N CYS A 579 -30.86 -17.45 -26.04
CA CYS A 579 -31.93 -16.80 -26.77
C CYS A 579 -31.87 -17.20 -28.26
N GLU A 580 -33.02 -17.50 -28.87
CA GLU A 580 -33.08 -17.76 -30.31
C GLU A 580 -32.59 -16.56 -31.14
N PHE A 581 -32.76 -15.35 -30.62
CA PHE A 581 -32.32 -14.10 -31.24
C PHE A 581 -30.82 -13.81 -31.05
N HIS A 582 -30.06 -14.73 -30.45
CA HIS A 582 -28.61 -14.70 -30.49
C HIS A 582 -28.05 -15.00 -31.89
N LYS A 583 -28.79 -15.82 -32.64
CA LYS A 583 -28.43 -16.26 -34.00
C LYS A 583 -29.38 -15.71 -35.07
N LYS A 584 -30.57 -15.24 -34.69
CA LYS A 584 -31.58 -14.67 -35.58
C LYS A 584 -31.85 -13.21 -35.24
N MET A 585 -32.18 -12.40 -36.24
CA MET A 585 -32.58 -11.03 -36.01
C MET A 585 -33.91 -11.01 -35.24
N PRO A 586 -34.00 -10.33 -34.08
CA PRO A 586 -35.26 -10.22 -33.36
C PRO A 586 -36.27 -9.37 -34.15
N PRO A 587 -37.57 -9.67 -34.05
CA PRO A 587 -38.63 -8.90 -34.73
C PRO A 587 -38.81 -7.50 -34.10
N HIS A 588 -38.19 -7.24 -32.95
CA HIS A 588 -38.21 -5.97 -32.24
C HIS A 588 -36.77 -5.47 -32.00
N PRO A 589 -36.56 -4.14 -31.91
CA PRO A 589 -35.25 -3.57 -31.60
C PRO A 589 -34.66 -4.14 -30.31
N THR A 590 -33.37 -4.47 -30.32
CA THR A 590 -32.67 -4.90 -29.12
C THR A 590 -32.39 -3.70 -28.21
N ARG A 591 -32.47 -3.93 -26.90
CA ARG A 591 -32.20 -2.93 -25.87
C ARG A 591 -30.74 -3.06 -25.43
N ALA A 592 -29.98 -1.96 -25.52
CA ALA A 592 -28.64 -1.94 -24.96
C ALA A 592 -28.68 -2.15 -23.45
N CYS A 593 -27.67 -2.84 -22.92
CA CYS A 593 -27.48 -2.94 -21.49
C CYS A 593 -27.37 -1.54 -20.90
N ALA A 594 -28.24 -1.21 -19.95
CA ALA A 594 -28.22 0.08 -19.25
C ALA A 594 -26.93 0.33 -18.44
N GLY A 595 -26.07 -0.69 -18.33
CA GLY A 595 -24.76 -0.59 -17.71
C GLY A 595 -23.66 -0.22 -18.70
N CYS A 596 -23.20 -1.21 -19.47
CA CYS A 596 -22.05 -1.05 -20.35
C CYS A 596 -22.39 -0.52 -21.75
N SER A 597 -23.66 -0.50 -22.16
CA SER A 597 -24.15 -0.25 -23.53
C SER A 597 -23.54 -1.10 -24.67
N GLU A 598 -22.53 -1.92 -24.39
CA GLU A 598 -21.82 -2.78 -25.34
C GLU A 598 -22.65 -3.97 -25.83
N VAL A 599 -23.40 -4.62 -24.94
CA VAL A 599 -24.25 -5.77 -25.29
C VAL A 599 -25.71 -5.37 -25.38
N ARG A 600 -26.47 -6.03 -26.25
CA ARG A 600 -27.91 -5.79 -26.42
C ARG A 600 -28.74 -7.04 -26.17
N TYR A 601 -29.96 -6.86 -25.69
CA TYR A 601 -30.90 -7.93 -25.37
C TYR A 601 -32.24 -7.70 -26.05
N CYS A 602 -32.85 -8.75 -26.58
CA CYS A 602 -34.21 -8.65 -27.14
C CYS A 602 -35.25 -8.36 -26.04
N SER A 603 -35.01 -8.80 -24.80
CA SER A 603 -35.94 -8.64 -23.69
C SER A 603 -35.20 -8.52 -22.35
N ARG A 604 -35.91 -7.97 -21.34
CA ARG A 604 -35.41 -7.89 -19.96
C ARG A 604 -35.12 -9.28 -19.37
N ALA A 605 -35.90 -10.29 -19.75
CA ALA A 605 -35.68 -11.66 -19.31
C ALA A 605 -34.31 -12.20 -19.79
N CYS A 606 -33.96 -11.96 -21.06
CA CYS A 606 -32.65 -12.33 -21.59
C CYS A 606 -31.51 -11.58 -20.91
N GLN A 607 -31.70 -10.29 -20.60
CA GLN A 607 -30.72 -9.53 -19.83
C GLN A 607 -30.50 -10.12 -18.43
N LEU A 608 -31.58 -10.40 -17.68
CA LEU A 608 -31.48 -10.98 -16.34
C LEU A 608 -30.85 -12.38 -16.34
N LYS A 609 -31.16 -13.17 -17.36
CA LYS A 609 -30.57 -14.51 -17.54
C LYS A 609 -29.07 -14.40 -17.84
N ASP A 610 -28.67 -13.57 -18.80
CA ASP A 610 -27.26 -13.37 -19.12
C ASP A 610 -26.48 -12.71 -17.96
N TRP A 611 -27.17 -11.91 -17.15
CA TRP A 611 -26.62 -11.34 -15.93
C TRP A 611 -26.25 -12.39 -14.89
N LYS A 612 -27.18 -13.31 -14.59
CA LYS A 612 -26.98 -14.36 -13.58
C LYS A 612 -26.12 -15.50 -14.11
N ASP A 613 -26.43 -15.99 -15.30
CA ASP A 613 -25.91 -17.26 -15.82
C ASP A 613 -24.87 -17.04 -16.93
N GLY A 614 -24.98 -15.94 -17.68
CA GLY A 614 -24.10 -15.63 -18.82
C GLY A 614 -22.80 -14.91 -18.47
N GLY A 615 -22.56 -14.67 -17.17
CA GLY A 615 -21.37 -13.97 -16.68
C GLY A 615 -21.32 -12.49 -17.09
N HIS A 616 -22.45 -11.89 -17.52
CA HIS A 616 -22.45 -10.46 -17.84
C HIS A 616 -22.25 -9.61 -16.59
N LYS A 617 -22.74 -10.05 -15.41
CA LYS A 617 -22.56 -9.35 -14.14
C LYS A 617 -21.07 -9.04 -13.85
N ALA A 618 -20.18 -9.99 -14.09
CA ALA A 618 -18.75 -9.84 -13.86
C ALA A 618 -18.05 -8.89 -14.86
N ARG A 619 -18.59 -8.76 -16.08
CA ARG A 619 -17.99 -7.99 -17.17
C ARG A 619 -18.63 -6.61 -17.38
N CYS A 620 -19.81 -6.36 -16.80
CA CYS A 620 -20.53 -5.12 -17.03
C CYS A 620 -19.85 -3.93 -16.33
N LYS A 621 -19.29 -3.00 -17.12
CA LYS A 621 -18.55 -1.82 -16.66
C LYS A 621 -19.28 -0.96 -15.60
N ARG A 622 -20.61 -0.80 -15.70
CA ARG A 622 -21.38 0.01 -14.72
C ARG A 622 -21.29 -0.50 -13.29
N LEU A 623 -21.35 -1.82 -13.08
CA LEU A 623 -21.22 -2.35 -11.72
C LEU A 623 -19.80 -2.19 -11.19
N LYS A 624 -18.79 -2.21 -12.05
CA LYS A 624 -17.42 -1.96 -11.61
C LYS A 624 -17.18 -0.49 -11.21
N GLN A 625 -17.94 0.45 -11.78
CA GLN A 625 -17.82 1.89 -11.50
C GLN A 625 -18.74 2.39 -10.38
N THR A 626 -19.74 1.62 -9.97
CA THR A 626 -20.73 2.04 -8.95
C THR A 626 -20.93 0.96 -7.90
N GLU A 627 -19.86 0.55 -7.21
CA GLU A 627 -20.04 0.15 -5.81
C GLU A 627 -20.57 1.39 -5.07
N HIS A 628 -21.77 1.25 -4.52
CA HIS A 628 -22.65 2.33 -4.12
C HIS A 628 -22.10 3.12 -2.92
N SER A 629 -21.84 4.43 -3.09
CA SER A 629 -22.30 5.37 -2.08
C SER A 629 -23.82 5.17 -1.95
N PRO A 630 -24.35 4.88 -0.75
CA PRO A 630 -25.78 4.69 -0.57
C PRO A 630 -26.50 5.93 -1.10
N ARG A 631 -27.49 5.73 -1.98
CA ARG A 631 -28.43 6.80 -2.36
C ARG A 631 -29.10 7.26 -1.07
N GLN A 632 -28.71 8.44 -0.56
CA GLN A 632 -29.46 9.16 0.46
C GLN A 632 -30.92 9.23 -0.01
N ARG A 633 -31.82 8.74 0.84
CA ARG A 633 -33.25 8.65 0.57
C ARG A 633 -33.95 9.95 0.94
#